data_AF-A0A9N9HLC0-F1
#
_entry.id   AF-A0A9N9HLC0-F1
#
_cell.length_a   1.000
_cell.length_b   1.000
_cell.length_c   1.000
_cell.angle_alpha   90.00
_cell.angle_beta   90.00
_cell.angle_gamma   90.00
#
_symmetry.space_group_name_H-M   'P 1'
#
loop_
_entity.id
_entity.type
_entity.pdbx_description
1 polymer ?
#
loop_
_entity_poly.entity_id
_entity_poly.type
_entity_poly.pdbx_seq_one_letter_code
_entity_poly.pdbx_strand_id
1 'polypeptide(L)'
;MNINGIIGSGIVTASGIIWNSVKSSGIVLLLWVIGGIVCMSGSMTYVELDVKHKISGGETKYLQTAYPKPRKCISYLFSFMYIFAVLQSAAQYFWYTVNGRQFDIEQDKNGWNLPFSPFWVIKFIVIAMLFVITAYHMIDNRLANLINQSLAVIKLVTYSTIAIVGICRLFLDWKTSRLNWQNPLDGNTDFTAL
;
A
#
# COMPACT_ATOMS: atom_id res chain seq x y z
N MET A 1 4.25 -15.75 5.29
CA MET A 1 3.59 -14.44 5.12
C MET A 1 2.08 -14.64 5.12
N ASN A 2 1.32 -13.70 5.67
CA ASN A 2 -0.15 -13.72 5.59
C ASN A 2 -0.59 -12.97 4.32
N ILE A 3 -1.64 -13.43 3.64
CA ILE A 3 -2.23 -12.81 2.44
C ILE A 3 -2.61 -11.33 2.70
N ASN A 4 -3.02 -11.02 3.94
CA ASN A 4 -3.30 -9.64 4.38
C ASN A 4 -2.10 -8.68 4.24
N GLY A 5 -0.87 -9.18 4.38
CA GLY A 5 0.34 -8.36 4.22
C GLY A 5 0.72 -8.09 2.76
N ILE A 6 0.22 -8.92 1.82
CA ILE A 6 0.46 -8.78 0.39
C ILE A 6 -0.61 -7.87 -0.24
N ILE A 7 -1.87 -8.06 0.15
CA ILE A 7 -3.01 -7.29 -0.37
C ILE A 7 -3.28 -6.09 0.54
N GLY A 8 -2.64 -4.96 0.21
CA GLY A 8 -2.72 -3.71 0.96
C GLY A 8 -3.55 -2.62 0.27
N SER A 9 -3.51 -1.42 0.86
CA SER A 9 -4.11 -0.19 0.29
C SER A 9 -3.51 0.21 -1.06
N GLY A 10 -2.35 -0.34 -1.43
CA GLY A 10 -1.65 -0.08 -2.67
C GLY A 10 -2.52 -0.33 -3.92
N ILE A 11 -3.47 -1.26 -3.91
CA ILE A 11 -4.35 -1.50 -5.06
C ILE A 11 -5.22 -0.28 -5.40
N VAL A 12 -5.62 0.51 -4.40
CA VAL A 12 -6.43 1.72 -4.59
C VAL A 12 -5.53 2.91 -4.90
N THR A 13 -4.47 3.10 -4.10
CA THR A 13 -3.59 4.26 -4.24
C THR A 13 -2.74 4.20 -5.52
N ALA A 14 -2.06 3.08 -5.77
CA ALA A 14 -1.16 2.95 -6.91
C ALA A 14 -1.92 3.04 -8.23
N SER A 15 -3.11 2.43 -8.31
CA SER A 15 -3.97 2.54 -9.49
C SER A 15 -4.35 4.00 -9.79
N GLY A 16 -4.68 4.80 -8.77
CA GLY A 16 -4.96 6.23 -8.94
C GLY A 16 -3.74 7.04 -9.39
N ILE A 17 -2.56 6.76 -8.84
CA ILE A 17 -1.30 7.42 -9.23
C ILE A 17 -0.94 7.09 -10.69
N ILE A 18 -0.93 5.81 -11.06
CA ILE A 18 -0.60 5.35 -12.41
C ILE A 18 -1.61 5.92 -13.42
N TRP A 19 -2.90 5.94 -13.05
CA TRP A 19 -3.95 6.54 -13.87
C TRP A 19 -3.68 8.03 -14.13
N ASN A 20 -3.38 8.81 -13.09
CA ASN A 20 -3.14 10.25 -13.23
C ASN A 20 -1.91 10.56 -14.12
N SER A 21 -0.90 9.71 -14.10
CA SER A 21 0.31 9.88 -14.90
C SER A 21 0.14 9.49 -16.38
N VAL A 22 -0.60 8.41 -16.67
CA VAL A 22 -0.64 7.81 -18.02
C VAL A 22 -1.94 8.12 -18.76
N LYS A 23 -3.06 8.30 -18.05
CA LYS A 23 -4.40 8.59 -18.59
C LYS A 23 -4.88 7.65 -19.71
N SER A 24 -4.33 6.43 -19.76
CA SER A 24 -4.69 5.40 -20.75
C SER A 24 -4.94 4.06 -20.06
N SER A 25 -6.15 3.55 -20.21
CA SER A 25 -6.62 2.30 -19.58
C SER A 25 -5.79 1.08 -19.96
N GLY A 26 -5.41 0.96 -21.24
CA GLY A 26 -4.62 -0.17 -21.73
C GLY A 26 -3.21 -0.21 -21.16
N ILE A 27 -2.56 0.95 -21.06
CA ILE A 27 -1.19 1.06 -20.51
C ILE A 27 -1.20 0.79 -19.00
N VAL A 28 -2.22 1.27 -18.27
CA VAL A 28 -2.37 1.01 -16.83
C VAL A 28 -2.46 -0.51 -16.55
N LEU A 29 -3.27 -1.24 -17.32
CA LEU A 29 -3.38 -2.70 -17.19
C LEU A 29 -2.07 -3.41 -17.53
N LEU A 30 -1.39 -2.98 -18.60
CA LEU A 30 -0.10 -3.54 -19.00
C LEU A 30 0.97 -3.35 -17.90
N LEU A 31 1.03 -2.17 -17.29
CA LEU A 31 1.94 -1.88 -16.17
C LEU A 31 1.66 -2.79 -14.96
N TRP A 32 0.39 -3.04 -14.65
CA TRP A 32 0.00 -3.99 -13.60
C TRP A 32 0.46 -5.42 -13.90
N VAL A 33 0.32 -5.88 -15.15
CA VAL A 33 0.80 -7.21 -15.56
C VAL A 33 2.33 -7.30 -15.46
N ILE A 34 3.06 -6.31 -15.94
CA ILE A 34 4.53 -6.27 -15.84
C ILE A 34 4.95 -6.27 -14.36
N GLY A 35 4.34 -5.42 -13.54
CA GLY A 35 4.58 -5.39 -12.10
C GLY A 35 4.33 -6.75 -11.44
N GLY A 36 3.24 -7.42 -11.81
CA GLY A 36 2.92 -8.78 -11.36
C GLY A 36 4.00 -9.80 -11.70
N ILE A 37 4.52 -9.78 -12.94
CA ILE A 37 5.61 -10.68 -13.37
C ILE A 37 6.89 -10.40 -12.58
N VAL A 38 7.26 -9.14 -12.39
CA VAL A 38 8.45 -8.76 -11.60
C VAL A 38 8.31 -9.22 -10.15
N CYS A 39 7.13 -9.02 -9.54
CA CYS A 39 6.84 -9.49 -8.18
C CYS A 39 6.87 -11.03 -8.09
N MET A 40 6.37 -11.74 -9.11
CA MET A 40 6.40 -13.20 -9.15
C MET A 40 7.83 -13.73 -9.20
N SER A 41 8.68 -13.16 -10.04
CA SER A 41 10.12 -13.48 -10.09
C SER A 41 10.80 -13.22 -8.74
N GLY A 42 10.49 -12.10 -8.08
CA GLY A 42 10.99 -11.81 -6.73
C GLY A 42 10.55 -12.87 -5.72
N SER A 43 9.27 -13.24 -5.73
CA SER A 43 8.72 -14.28 -4.85
C SER A 43 9.37 -15.63 -5.08
N MET A 44 9.67 -16.00 -6.32
CA MET A 44 10.35 -17.28 -6.63
C MET A 44 11.75 -17.32 -6.01
N THR A 45 12.52 -16.23 -6.09
CA THR A 45 13.83 -16.12 -5.44
C THR A 45 13.72 -16.26 -3.92
N TYR A 46 12.70 -15.67 -3.30
CA TYR A 46 12.43 -15.84 -1.88
C TYR A 46 12.07 -17.28 -1.52
N VAL A 47 11.29 -17.97 -2.35
CA VAL A 47 10.95 -19.39 -2.15
C VAL A 47 12.19 -20.27 -2.21
N GLU A 48 13.08 -20.05 -3.17
CA GLU A 48 14.35 -20.78 -3.27
C GLU A 48 15.21 -20.56 -2.01
N LEU A 49 15.26 -19.32 -1.52
CA LEU A 49 16.01 -18.96 -0.33
C LEU A 49 15.45 -19.60 0.95
N ASP A 50 14.12 -19.67 1.07
CA ASP A 50 13.39 -20.28 2.19
C ASP A 50 13.61 -21.81 2.23
N VAL A 51 13.60 -22.47 1.07
CA VAL A 51 13.91 -23.90 0.95
C VAL A 51 15.36 -24.19 1.32
N LYS A 52 16.29 -23.34 0.89
CA LYS A 52 17.73 -23.49 1.18
C LYS A 52 18.06 -23.22 2.65
N HIS A 53 17.38 -22.27 3.28
CA HIS A 53 17.65 -21.82 4.64
C HIS A 53 16.42 -22.05 5.53
N LYS A 54 16.28 -23.27 6.07
CA LYS A 54 15.22 -23.66 7.01
C LYS A 54 15.42 -23.09 8.42
N ILE A 55 15.70 -21.80 8.53
CA ILE A 55 15.99 -21.10 9.78
C ILE A 55 14.89 -20.10 10.10
N SER A 56 14.36 -20.18 11.31
CA SER A 56 13.38 -19.22 11.81
C SER A 56 14.07 -17.86 12.04
N GLY A 57 13.54 -16.80 11.42
CA GLY A 57 14.09 -15.44 11.53
C GLY A 57 13.92 -14.56 10.29
N GLY A 58 13.43 -15.11 9.18
CA GLY A 58 13.10 -14.35 7.97
C GLY A 58 14.30 -13.63 7.34
N GLU A 59 14.05 -12.47 6.76
CA GLU A 59 15.02 -11.71 5.94
C GLU A 59 16.27 -11.32 6.73
N THR A 60 16.10 -10.94 8.00
CA THR A 60 17.24 -10.58 8.87
C THR A 60 18.22 -11.75 9.03
N LYS A 61 17.69 -12.98 9.04
CA LYS A 61 18.48 -14.20 9.19
C LYS A 61 19.15 -14.60 7.87
N TYR A 62 18.47 -14.41 6.74
CA TYR A 62 19.07 -14.58 5.41
C TYR A 62 20.27 -13.66 5.23
N LEU A 63 20.13 -12.38 5.60
CA LEU A 63 21.20 -11.40 5.57
C LEU A 63 22.34 -11.75 6.54
N GLN A 64 22.03 -12.30 7.72
CA GLN A 64 23.04 -12.72 8.69
C GLN A 64 23.88 -13.90 8.15
N THR A 65 23.24 -14.83 7.46
CA THR A 65 23.91 -15.99 6.85
C THR A 65 24.73 -15.59 5.62
N ALA A 66 24.20 -14.73 4.76
CA ALA A 66 24.88 -14.25 3.56
C ALA A 66 26.06 -13.32 3.89
N TYR A 67 25.92 -12.48 4.91
CA TYR A 67 26.94 -11.51 5.34
C TYR A 67 27.35 -11.71 6.80
N PRO A 68 28.22 -12.70 7.08
CA PRO A 68 28.62 -13.03 8.45
C PRO A 68 29.58 -12.01 9.09
N LYS A 69 30.25 -11.16 8.29
CA LYS A 69 31.22 -10.14 8.76
C LYS A 69 30.89 -8.77 8.13
N PRO A 70 30.84 -7.68 8.91
CA PRO A 70 30.83 -7.60 10.38
C PRO A 70 29.54 -8.19 10.98
N ARG A 71 29.65 -8.86 12.13
CA ARG A 71 28.56 -9.66 12.73
C ARG A 71 27.28 -8.84 12.89
N LYS A 72 26.19 -9.31 12.27
CA LYS A 72 24.81 -8.77 12.38
C LYS A 72 24.60 -7.33 11.91
N CYS A 73 25.63 -6.62 11.45
CA CYS A 73 25.52 -5.20 11.09
C CYS A 73 24.50 -4.98 9.98
N ILE A 74 24.58 -5.79 8.91
CA ILE A 74 23.67 -5.68 7.76
C ILE A 74 22.23 -6.04 8.15
N SER A 75 22.03 -7.05 9.00
CA SER A 75 20.70 -7.40 9.52
C SER A 75 20.09 -6.26 10.35
N TYR A 76 20.89 -5.56 11.16
CA TYR A 76 20.43 -4.40 11.92
C TYR A 76 20.14 -3.22 11.03
N LEU A 77 21.00 -2.93 10.04
CA LEU A 77 20.78 -1.86 9.08
C LEU A 77 19.50 -2.08 8.29
N PHE A 78 19.27 -3.30 7.83
CA PHE A 78 18.03 -3.69 7.15
C PHE A 78 16.81 -3.49 8.05
N SER A 79 16.85 -3.97 9.29
CA SER A 79 15.75 -3.81 10.25
C SER A 79 15.47 -2.34 10.55
N PHE A 80 16.52 -1.54 10.72
CA PHE A 80 16.43 -0.09 10.93
C PHE A 80 15.78 0.60 9.73
N MET A 81 16.25 0.32 8.51
CA MET A 81 15.69 0.90 7.29
C MET A 81 14.23 0.49 7.10
N TYR A 82 13.89 -0.77 7.35
CA TYR A 82 12.52 -1.27 7.24
C TYR A 82 11.56 -0.51 8.17
N ILE A 83 11.95 -0.29 9.43
CA ILE A 83 11.15 0.48 10.39
C ILE A 83 10.96 1.92 9.89
N PHE A 84 12.04 2.63 9.54
CA PHE A 84 11.95 4.04 9.20
C PHE A 84 11.28 4.30 7.85
N ALA A 85 11.43 3.43 6.86
CA ALA A 85 10.86 3.61 5.52
C ALA A 85 9.38 3.22 5.47
N VAL A 86 8.97 2.13 6.13
CA VAL A 86 7.62 1.56 5.96
C VAL A 86 6.58 2.22 6.87
N LEU A 87 6.97 2.76 8.03
CA LEU A 87 6.04 3.38 8.99
C LEU A 87 5.52 4.78 8.57
N GLN A 88 6.17 5.44 7.61
CA GLN A 88 5.81 6.82 7.24
C GLN A 88 4.53 6.93 6.40
N SER A 89 4.10 5.85 5.73
CA SER A 89 3.02 5.92 4.74
C SER A 89 1.62 6.05 5.35
N ALA A 90 1.40 5.54 6.58
CA ALA A 90 0.06 5.49 7.19
C ALA A 90 -0.56 6.88 7.44
N ALA A 91 0.26 7.86 7.84
CA ALA A 91 -0.16 9.23 8.14
C ALA A 91 -0.68 9.99 6.91
N GLN A 92 0.01 9.83 5.78
CA GLN A 92 -0.34 10.49 4.53
C GLN A 92 -1.67 9.97 3.99
N TYR A 93 -1.92 8.66 4.11
CA TYR A 93 -3.18 8.05 3.66
C TYR A 93 -4.37 8.49 4.51
N PHE A 94 -4.22 8.58 5.83
CA PHE A 94 -5.31 9.05 6.70
C PHE A 94 -5.72 10.49 6.35
N TRP A 95 -4.76 11.38 6.12
CA TRP A 95 -5.10 12.75 5.73
C TRP A 95 -5.84 12.83 4.39
N TYR A 96 -5.35 12.09 3.39
CA TYR A 96 -5.98 12.04 2.09
C TYR A 96 -7.45 11.60 2.19
N THR A 97 -7.75 10.61 3.04
CA THR A 97 -9.12 10.15 3.25
C THR A 97 -10.03 11.16 3.95
N VAL A 98 -9.50 12.01 4.83
CA VAL A 98 -10.30 12.98 5.59
C VAL A 98 -10.55 14.26 4.81
N ASN A 99 -9.54 14.75 4.07
CA ASN A 99 -9.59 16.08 3.46
C ASN A 99 -9.65 16.07 1.93
N GLY A 100 -9.62 14.88 1.30
CA GLY A 100 -9.73 14.71 -0.14
C GLY A 100 -8.57 15.32 -0.96
N ARG A 101 -7.54 15.85 -0.29
CA ARG A 101 -6.36 16.44 -0.92
C ARG A 101 -5.10 15.87 -0.29
N GLN A 102 -4.10 15.62 -1.13
CA GLN A 102 -2.75 15.38 -0.66
C GLN A 102 -2.23 16.70 -0.07
N PHE A 103 -1.49 16.63 1.04
CA PHE A 103 -0.88 17.85 1.58
C PHE A 103 0.16 18.38 0.61
N ASP A 104 -0.07 19.61 0.15
CA ASP A 104 0.99 20.44 -0.39
C ASP A 104 1.88 20.87 0.78
N ILE A 105 2.86 20.03 1.10
CA ILE A 105 3.96 20.45 1.94
C ILE A 105 4.78 21.40 1.06
N GLU A 106 4.65 22.71 1.30
CA GLU A 106 5.63 23.67 0.78
C GLU A 106 7.01 23.22 1.27
N GLN A 107 7.74 22.55 0.37
CA GLN A 107 8.99 21.84 0.66
C GLN A 107 10.14 22.80 1.00
N ASP A 108 9.90 24.11 0.92
CA ASP A 108 10.87 25.19 1.00
C ASP A 108 11.09 25.72 2.43
N LYS A 109 10.32 25.25 3.44
CA LYS A 109 10.49 25.66 4.83
C LYS A 109 10.93 24.48 5.69
N ASN A 110 12.14 24.58 6.25
CA ASN A 110 12.62 23.70 7.31
C ASN A 110 11.53 23.59 8.39
N GLY A 111 11.04 22.38 8.66
CA GLY A 111 9.80 22.10 9.40
C GLY A 111 9.67 22.67 10.82
N TRP A 112 10.73 23.31 11.33
CA TRP A 112 10.83 23.97 12.62
C TRP A 112 10.29 25.41 12.63
N ASN A 113 10.25 26.08 11.48
CA ASN A 113 9.80 27.48 11.36
C ASN A 113 8.43 27.63 10.69
N LEU A 114 7.67 26.54 10.53
CA LEU A 114 6.27 26.67 10.15
C LEU A 114 5.46 27.20 11.36
N PRO A 115 4.53 28.15 11.15
CA PRO A 115 3.52 28.48 12.16
C PRO A 115 2.76 27.20 12.55
N PHE A 116 1.91 27.26 13.59
CA PHE A 116 1.02 26.16 13.99
C PHE A 116 0.06 25.80 12.82
N SER A 117 0.59 25.03 11.89
CA SER A 117 0.04 24.67 10.60
C SER A 117 -0.68 23.33 10.76
N PRO A 118 -1.65 22.99 9.88
CA PRO A 118 -2.27 21.67 9.83
C PRO A 118 -1.28 20.50 9.96
N PHE A 119 -0.02 20.69 9.54
CA PHE A 119 1.10 19.77 9.71
C PHE A 119 1.27 19.19 11.14
N TRP A 120 1.21 20.03 12.17
CA TRP A 120 1.39 19.58 13.56
C TRP A 120 0.17 18.83 14.07
N VAL A 121 -1.04 19.23 13.65
CA VAL A 121 -2.30 18.59 14.02
C VAL A 121 -2.33 17.14 13.53
N ILE A 122 -1.91 16.87 12.29
CA ILE A 122 -1.88 15.48 11.77
C ILE A 122 -0.85 14.66 12.55
N LYS A 123 0.32 15.24 12.87
CA LYS A 123 1.34 14.52 13.64
C LYS A 123 0.80 14.08 15.00
N PHE A 124 0.09 14.95 15.70
CA PHE A 124 -0.54 14.58 16.97
C PHE A 124 -1.64 13.54 16.80
N ILE A 125 -2.49 13.66 15.78
CA ILE A 125 -3.52 12.65 15.46
C ILE A 125 -2.87 11.28 15.18
N VAL A 126 -1.79 11.26 14.40
CA VAL A 126 -1.06 10.04 14.05
C VAL A 126 -0.43 9.41 15.28
N ILE A 127 0.23 10.20 16.13
CA ILE A 127 0.81 9.71 17.38
C ILE A 127 -0.28 9.13 18.29
N ALA A 128 -1.43 9.82 18.40
CA ALA A 128 -2.57 9.34 19.18
C ALA A 128 -3.13 8.02 18.62
N MET A 129 -3.32 7.92 17.29
CA MET A 129 -3.77 6.69 16.64
C MET A 129 -2.79 5.53 16.86
N LEU A 130 -1.49 5.77 16.67
CA LEU A 130 -0.46 4.75 16.90
C LEU A 130 -0.43 4.31 18.36
N PHE A 131 -0.60 5.24 19.30
CA PHE A 131 -0.69 4.93 20.71
C PHE A 131 -1.90 4.04 21.03
N VAL A 132 -3.08 4.36 20.49
CA VAL A 132 -4.29 3.53 20.66
C VAL A 132 -4.09 2.14 20.06
N ILE A 133 -3.56 2.05 18.84
CA ILE A 133 -3.28 0.76 18.17
C ILE A 133 -2.31 -0.06 19.02
N THR A 134 -1.23 0.56 19.51
CA THR A 134 -0.21 -0.09 20.32
C THR A 134 -0.79 -0.57 21.64
N ALA A 135 -1.54 0.28 22.35
CA ALA A 135 -2.19 -0.07 23.61
C ALA A 135 -3.16 -1.25 23.43
N TYR A 136 -3.96 -1.22 22.37
CA TYR A 136 -4.86 -2.32 22.01
C TYR A 136 -4.12 -3.64 21.77
N HIS A 137 -3.00 -3.61 21.02
CA HIS A 137 -2.17 -4.79 20.78
C HIS A 137 -1.49 -5.29 22.07
N MET A 138 -1.14 -4.40 23.00
CA MET A 138 -0.53 -4.77 24.28
C MET A 138 -1.50 -5.45 25.24
N ILE A 139 -2.79 -5.12 25.19
CA ILE A 139 -3.81 -5.67 26.10
C ILE A 139 -4.16 -7.11 25.72
N ASP A 140 -4.43 -7.37 24.43
CA ASP A 140 -4.70 -8.73 23.96
C ASP A 140 -4.30 -8.94 22.49
N ASN A 141 -3.28 -9.76 22.28
CA ASN A 141 -2.82 -10.16 20.96
C ASN A 141 -3.86 -11.01 20.20
N ARG A 142 -4.76 -11.71 20.89
CA ARG A 142 -5.80 -12.54 20.25
C ARG A 142 -6.87 -11.69 19.61
N LEU A 143 -7.38 -10.69 20.33
CA LEU A 143 -8.30 -9.70 19.77
C LEU A 143 -7.64 -8.95 18.60
N ALA A 144 -6.38 -8.55 18.74
CA ALA A 144 -5.65 -7.89 17.65
C ALA A 144 -5.57 -8.74 16.38
N ASN A 145 -5.27 -10.03 16.53
CA ASN A 145 -5.26 -10.97 15.42
C ASN A 145 -6.66 -11.15 14.80
N LEU A 146 -7.72 -11.23 15.61
CA LEU A 146 -9.09 -11.35 15.11
C LEU A 146 -9.52 -10.11 14.30
N ILE A 147 -9.21 -8.91 14.79
CA ILE A 147 -9.49 -7.66 14.06
C ILE A 147 -8.72 -7.63 12.75
N ASN A 148 -7.43 -7.95 12.76
CA ASN A 148 -6.60 -7.96 11.55
C ASN A 148 -7.11 -8.95 10.50
N GLN A 149 -7.56 -10.14 10.93
CA GLN A 149 -8.17 -11.13 10.04
C GLN A 149 -9.52 -10.65 9.50
N SER A 150 -10.37 -10.07 10.34
CA SER A 150 -11.67 -9.53 9.93
C SER A 150 -11.52 -8.41 8.89
N LEU A 151 -10.60 -7.48 9.12
CA LEU A 151 -10.25 -6.44 8.15
C LEU A 151 -9.70 -7.02 6.85
N ALA A 152 -8.96 -8.14 6.89
CA ALA A 152 -8.51 -8.83 5.69
C ALA A 152 -9.68 -9.29 4.83
N VAL A 153 -10.67 -9.94 5.46
CA VAL A 153 -11.86 -10.46 4.78
C VAL A 153 -12.66 -9.32 4.17
N ILE A 154 -12.91 -8.25 4.91
CA ILE A 154 -13.63 -7.07 4.41
C ILE A 154 -12.93 -6.48 3.18
N LYS A 155 -11.61 -6.27 3.25
CA LYS A 155 -10.83 -5.74 2.11
C LYS A 155 -10.96 -6.63 0.87
N LEU A 156 -10.84 -7.95 1.05
CA LEU A 156 -10.96 -8.92 -0.05
C LEU A 156 -12.35 -8.92 -0.68
N VAL A 157 -13.41 -8.86 0.13
CA VAL A 157 -14.78 -8.78 -0.36
C VAL A 157 -14.98 -7.50 -1.17
N THR A 158 -14.55 -6.35 -0.65
CA THR A 158 -14.67 -5.06 -1.34
C THR A 158 -13.97 -5.09 -2.70
N TYR A 159 -12.72 -5.55 -2.78
CA TYR A 159 -11.99 -5.61 -4.04
C TYR A 159 -12.60 -6.62 -5.02
N SER A 160 -13.11 -7.75 -4.52
CA SER A 160 -13.81 -8.74 -5.36
C SER A 160 -15.09 -8.16 -5.95
N THR A 161 -15.89 -7.46 -5.16
CA THR A 161 -17.11 -6.79 -5.63
C THR A 161 -16.80 -5.74 -6.70
N ILE A 162 -15.77 -4.91 -6.49
CA ILE A 162 -15.33 -3.91 -7.47
C ILE A 162 -14.93 -4.60 -8.79
N ALA A 163 -14.16 -5.69 -8.72
CA ALA A 163 -13.75 -6.44 -9.90
C ALA A 163 -14.93 -7.05 -10.66
N ILE A 164 -15.87 -7.70 -9.95
CA ILE A 164 -17.07 -8.31 -10.55
C ILE A 164 -17.93 -7.25 -11.23
N VAL A 165 -18.23 -6.13 -10.54
CA VAL A 165 -19.03 -5.03 -11.12
C VAL A 165 -18.35 -4.45 -12.35
N GLY A 166 -17.02 -4.25 -12.31
CA GLY A 166 -16.25 -3.77 -13.45
C GLY A 166 -16.31 -4.70 -14.65
N ILE A 167 -16.17 -6.01 -14.44
CA ILE A 167 -16.27 -7.02 -15.50
C ILE A 167 -17.70 -7.08 -16.07
N CYS A 168 -18.73 -7.08 -15.23
CA CYS A 168 -20.12 -7.08 -15.68
C CYS A 168 -20.44 -5.85 -16.56
N ARG A 169 -20.03 -4.65 -16.12
CA ARG A 169 -20.20 -3.40 -16.89
C ARG A 169 -19.45 -3.44 -18.22
N LEU A 170 -18.23 -4.01 -18.25
CA LEU A 170 -17.44 -4.16 -19.47
C LEU A 170 -18.18 -4.97 -20.55
N PHE A 171 -18.82 -6.08 -20.16
CA PHE A 171 -19.55 -6.94 -21.09
C PHE A 171 -20.93 -6.40 -21.48
N LEU A 172 -21.66 -5.80 -20.53
CA LEU A 172 -22.99 -5.24 -20.80
C LEU A 172 -22.91 -4.03 -21.74
N ASP A 173 -21.98 -3.10 -21.49
CA ASP A 173 -21.85 -1.85 -22.22
C ASP A 173 -20.64 -1.87 -23.17
N TRP A 174 -20.48 -2.95 -23.95
CA TRP A 174 -19.27 -3.16 -24.77
C TRP A 174 -18.98 -2.03 -25.76
N LYS A 175 -20.01 -1.43 -26.36
CA LYS A 175 -19.87 -0.35 -27.35
C LYS A 175 -19.28 0.91 -26.71
N THR A 176 -19.78 1.30 -25.55
CA THR A 176 -19.29 2.44 -24.74
C THR A 176 -17.91 2.13 -24.17
N SER A 177 -17.72 0.91 -23.67
CA SER A 177 -16.42 0.46 -23.17
C SER A 177 -15.33 0.53 -24.23
N ARG A 178 -15.59 0.09 -25.47
CA ARG A 178 -14.61 0.20 -26.56
C ARG A 178 -14.18 1.64 -26.82
N LEU A 179 -15.10 2.60 -26.75
CA LEU A 179 -14.81 4.03 -26.92
C LEU A 179 -13.95 4.55 -25.75
N ASN A 180 -14.23 4.13 -24.52
CA ASN A 180 -13.46 4.45 -23.31
C ASN A 180 -12.04 3.87 -23.31
N TRP A 181 -11.76 2.86 -24.13
CA TRP A 181 -10.42 2.30 -24.28
C TRP A 181 -9.59 3.02 -25.35
N GLN A 182 -10.26 3.75 -26.26
CA GLN A 182 -9.63 4.51 -27.33
C GLN A 182 -9.39 5.97 -26.93
N ASN A 183 -10.27 6.52 -26.10
CA ASN A 183 -10.14 7.87 -25.58
C ASN A 183 -9.61 7.85 -24.14
N PRO A 184 -8.72 8.79 -23.75
CA PRO A 184 -8.44 9.05 -22.35
C PRO A 184 -9.75 9.34 -21.63
N LEU A 185 -10.04 8.62 -20.54
CA LEU A 185 -11.17 8.97 -19.70
C LEU A 185 -10.79 10.25 -18.94
N ASP A 186 -11.28 11.40 -19.40
CA ASP A 186 -11.18 12.63 -18.63
C ASP A 186 -11.92 12.41 -17.31
N GLY A 187 -11.24 12.63 -16.19
CA GLY A 187 -11.72 12.35 -14.83
C GLY A 187 -12.89 13.23 -14.36
N ASN A 188 -13.68 13.80 -15.28
CA ASN A 188 -14.91 14.51 -14.98
C ASN A 188 -15.98 13.49 -14.59
N THR A 189 -16.00 13.15 -13.31
CA THR A 189 -17.10 12.43 -12.68
C THR A 189 -18.25 13.41 -12.42
N ASP A 190 -18.87 13.92 -13.49
CA ASP A 190 -20.17 14.57 -13.38
C ASP A 190 -21.21 13.49 -13.11
N PHE A 191 -21.50 13.26 -11.82
CA PHE A 191 -22.58 12.40 -11.35
C PHE A 191 -24.00 12.94 -11.69
N THR A 192 -24.09 13.96 -12.54
CA THR A 192 -25.34 14.64 -12.93
C THR A 192 -25.95 14.11 -14.23
N ALA A 193 -25.33 13.12 -14.89
CA ALA A 193 -25.89 12.45 -16.06
C ALA A 193 -26.37 11.03 -15.71
N LEU A 194 -27.45 10.95 -14.93
CA LEU A 194 -28.29 9.77 -14.78
C LEU A 194 -29.75 10.20 -14.98
#